data_AF-A0A3D4F895-F1
#
_entry.id   AF-A0A3D4F895-F1
#
_cell.length_a   1.000
_cell.length_b   1.000
_cell.length_c   1.000
_cell.angle_alpha   90.00
_cell.angle_beta   90.00
_cell.angle_gamma   90.00
#
_symmetry.space_group_name_H-M   'P 1'
#
loop_
_entity.id
_entity.type
_entity.pdbx_description
1 polymer ?
#
loop_
_entity_poly.entity_id
_entity_poly.type
_entity_poly.pdbx_seq_one_letter_code
_entity_poly.pdbx_strand_id
1 'polypeptide(L)'
;GIAGTGHWVAAARALAHEVIDRSTIDPSGFRFVQLKDYRSSDFLHGAVKYGDLPAMLALGTPSALNLVVDHKEDMAMVSDLHASAGFPERFRQIKLEELTKAILHP
;
A
#
# COMPACT_ATOMS: atom_id res chain seq x y z
N GLY A 1 7.51 -0.98 -4.09
CA GLY A 1 8.21 -0.48 -2.90
C GLY A 1 8.69 -1.66 -2.12
N ILE A 2 10.00 -1.80 -1.94
CA ILE A 2 10.66 -2.90 -1.22
C ILE A 2 11.78 -2.30 -0.35
N ALA A 3 12.37 -3.10 0.55
CA ALA A 3 13.51 -2.67 1.36
C ALA A 3 13.24 -1.36 2.15
N GLY A 4 12.09 -1.30 2.83
CA GLY A 4 11.72 -0.15 3.68
C GLY A 4 11.14 1.05 2.94
N THR A 5 10.79 0.93 1.66
CA THR A 5 10.22 2.05 0.86
C THR A 5 8.71 1.88 0.56
N GLY A 6 8.04 0.92 1.21
CA GLY A 6 6.66 0.57 0.91
C GLY A 6 5.68 1.73 1.09
N HIS A 7 5.77 2.47 2.20
CA HIS A 7 4.91 3.62 2.49
C HIS A 7 5.11 4.79 1.53
N TRP A 8 6.32 5.00 1.01
CA TRP A 8 6.56 6.02 -0.01
C TRP A 8 5.90 5.68 -1.34
N VAL A 9 5.95 4.40 -1.75
CA VAL A 9 5.23 3.95 -2.95
C VAL A 9 3.72 4.01 -2.72
N ALA A 10 3.23 3.71 -1.51
CA ALA A 10 1.82 3.88 -1.18
C ALA A 10 1.38 5.36 -1.30
N ALA A 11 2.17 6.30 -0.79
CA ALA A 11 1.91 7.74 -0.90
C ALA A 11 1.95 8.21 -2.36
N ALA A 12 2.94 7.78 -3.15
CA ALA A 12 3.03 8.10 -4.57
C ALA A 12 1.82 7.58 -5.34
N ARG A 13 1.42 6.32 -5.11
CA ARG A 13 0.22 5.74 -5.72
C ARG A 13 -1.05 6.48 -5.31
N ALA A 14 -1.20 6.89 -4.05
CA ALA A 14 -2.36 7.64 -3.61
C ALA A 14 -2.53 8.97 -4.38
N LEU A 15 -1.42 9.66 -4.67
CA LEU A 15 -1.43 10.95 -5.37
C LEU A 15 -1.51 10.82 -6.89
N ALA A 16 -0.90 9.78 -7.46
CA ALA A 16 -0.68 9.64 -8.89
C ALA A 16 -1.34 8.38 -9.47
N HIS A 17 -2.48 7.96 -8.91
CA HIS A 17 -3.19 6.74 -9.33
C HIS A 17 -3.65 6.75 -10.79
N GLU A 18 -3.84 7.93 -11.38
CA GLU A 18 -4.22 8.10 -12.79
C GLU A 18 -3.08 7.79 -13.78
N VAL A 19 -1.81 7.87 -13.33
CA VAL A 19 -0.63 7.64 -14.16
C VAL A 19 0.17 6.40 -13.74
N ILE A 20 -0.01 5.92 -12.51
CA ILE A 20 0.56 4.66 -12.03
C ILE A 20 -0.46 3.56 -12.27
N ASP A 21 -0.28 2.81 -13.37
CA ASP A 21 -1.18 1.70 -13.73
C ASP A 21 -1.18 0.56 -12.71
N ARG A 22 0.00 0.27 -12.13
CA ARG A 22 0.21 -0.84 -11.19
C ARG A 22 1.31 -0.53 -10.18
N SER A 23 1.14 -1.03 -8.96
CA SER A 23 2.16 -1.02 -7.92
C SER A 23 2.28 -2.39 -7.25
N THR A 24 3.50 -2.75 -6.87
CA THR A 24 3.80 -3.89 -6.00
C THR A 24 4.49 -3.34 -4.74
N ILE A 25 3.90 -3.56 -3.57
CA ILE A 25 4.31 -2.95 -2.30
C ILE A 25 4.54 -4.04 -1.25
N ASP A 26 5.73 -4.04 -0.68
CA ASP A 26 6.03 -4.70 0.59
C ASP A 26 6.16 -3.63 1.69
N PRO A 27 5.19 -3.53 2.60
CA PRO A 27 5.26 -2.60 3.72
C PRO A 27 6.21 -3.09 4.84
N SER A 28 6.59 -4.37 4.85
CA SER A 28 7.44 -4.99 5.88
C SER A 28 6.99 -4.65 7.32
N GLY A 29 5.68 -4.59 7.55
CA GLY A 29 5.06 -4.26 8.84
C GLY A 29 5.08 -2.77 9.23
N PHE A 30 5.58 -1.88 8.35
CA PHE A 30 5.61 -0.44 8.61
C PHE A 30 4.21 0.13 8.77
N ARG A 31 4.03 0.97 9.78
CA ARG A 31 2.83 1.78 9.99
C ARG A 31 3.23 3.17 10.46
N PHE A 32 2.58 4.22 9.97
CA PHE A 32 2.86 5.59 10.40
C PHE A 32 2.58 5.77 11.90
N VAL A 33 1.61 5.03 12.46
CA VAL A 33 1.31 5.07 13.91
C VAL A 33 2.47 4.58 14.78
N GLN A 34 3.40 3.81 14.23
CA GLN A 34 4.57 3.34 14.96
C GLN A 34 5.69 4.39 15.01
N LEU A 35 5.65 5.44 14.18
CA LEU A 35 6.63 6.51 14.20
C LEU A 35 6.44 7.42 15.41
N LYS A 36 7.49 7.52 16.24
CA LYS A 36 7.51 8.34 17.45
C LYS A 36 8.37 9.60 17.35
N ASP A 37 9.08 9.76 16.23
CA ASP A 37 9.94 10.91 15.96
C ASP A 37 9.44 11.69 14.75
N TYR A 38 9.13 12.97 14.95
CA TYR A 38 8.70 13.87 13.88
C TYR A 38 9.83 14.26 12.92
N ARG A 39 11.09 14.03 13.30
CA ARG A 39 12.27 14.23 12.45
C ARG A 39 12.61 13.00 11.62
N SER A 40 11.89 11.90 11.80
CA SER A 40 12.08 10.71 10.97
C SER A 40 11.93 11.08 9.50
N SER A 41 12.81 10.54 8.65
CA SER A 41 12.67 10.70 7.21
C SER A 41 11.34 10.13 6.71
N ASP A 42 10.77 9.15 7.42
CA ASP A 42 9.50 8.48 7.09
C ASP A 42 8.27 9.17 7.66
N PHE A 43 8.45 10.30 8.37
CA PHE A 43 7.35 11.03 8.98
C PHE A 43 6.48 11.71 7.93
N LEU A 44 5.19 11.36 7.92
CA LEU A 44 4.18 11.99 7.08
C LEU A 44 3.08 12.61 7.95
N HIS A 45 2.99 13.94 7.89
CA HIS A 45 2.08 14.69 8.75
C HIS A 45 0.62 14.30 8.48
N GLY A 46 -0.13 14.02 9.55
CA GLY A 46 -1.54 13.65 9.45
C GLY A 46 -1.81 12.22 8.97
N ALA A 47 -0.80 11.40 8.63
CA ALA A 47 -1.03 10.06 8.10
C ALA A 47 -1.92 9.20 9.03
N VAL A 48 -1.65 9.20 10.33
CA VAL A 48 -2.45 8.47 11.33
C VAL A 48 -3.88 9.02 11.42
N LYS A 49 -4.05 10.35 11.35
CA LYS A 49 -5.37 11.00 11.41
C LYS A 49 -6.28 10.56 10.25
N TYR A 50 -5.69 10.26 9.10
CA TYR A 50 -6.42 9.88 7.88
C TYR A 50 -6.43 8.38 7.60
N GLY A 51 -6.21 7.53 8.61
CA GLY A 51 -6.35 6.08 8.49
C GLY A 51 -5.05 5.32 8.16
N ASP A 52 -3.90 5.96 8.37
CA ASP A 52 -2.58 5.33 8.32
C ASP A 52 -2.27 4.72 6.93
N LEU A 53 -1.31 3.79 6.86
CA LEU A 53 -0.92 3.12 5.62
C LEU A 53 -2.09 2.45 4.88
N PRO A 54 -3.04 1.75 5.53
CA PRO A 54 -4.19 1.15 4.84
C PRO A 54 -5.01 2.17 4.05
N ALA A 55 -5.26 3.36 4.59
CA ALA A 55 -5.98 4.40 3.87
C ALA A 55 -5.20 4.93 2.67
N MET A 56 -3.87 5.08 2.79
CA MET A 56 -3.02 5.47 1.64
C MET A 56 -3.08 4.42 0.52
N LEU A 57 -3.00 3.15 0.87
CA LEU A 57 -3.15 2.04 -0.08
C LEU A 57 -4.54 2.04 -0.71
N ALA A 58 -5.58 2.45 0.01
CA ALA A 58 -6.92 2.47 -0.54
C ALA A 58 -7.17 3.67 -1.47
N LEU A 59 -6.56 4.83 -1.20
CA LEU A 59 -6.72 6.06 -2.00
C LEU A 59 -6.26 5.92 -3.46
N GLY A 60 -5.31 5.05 -3.74
CA GLY A 60 -4.88 4.84 -5.13
C GLY A 60 -5.78 3.91 -5.95
N THR A 61 -6.91 3.47 -5.41
CA THR A 61 -7.91 2.71 -6.18
C THR A 61 -8.40 3.58 -7.35
N PRO A 62 -8.58 3.04 -8.59
CA PRO A 62 -8.64 1.63 -8.97
C PRO A 62 -7.37 1.07 -9.64
N SER A 63 -6.21 1.71 -9.50
CA SER A 63 -4.98 1.17 -10.11
C SER A 63 -4.52 -0.10 -9.41
N ALA A 64 -3.91 -1.02 -10.17
CA ALA A 64 -3.65 -2.36 -9.66
C ALA A 64 -2.61 -2.37 -8.52
N LEU A 65 -2.88 -3.15 -7.49
CA LEU A 65 -2.06 -3.25 -6.28
C LEU A 65 -1.78 -4.71 -5.95
N ASN A 66 -0.50 -5.10 -6.03
CA ASN A 66 -0.01 -6.29 -5.35
C ASN A 66 0.56 -5.88 -3.99
N LEU A 67 0.00 -6.38 -2.91
CA LEU A 67 0.43 -6.05 -1.55
C LEU A 67 0.97 -7.31 -0.87
N VAL A 68 2.21 -7.25 -0.39
CA VAL A 68 2.72 -8.28 0.53
C VAL A 68 2.03 -8.08 1.86
N VAL A 69 1.33 -9.11 2.32
CA VAL A 69 0.68 -9.12 3.62
C VAL A 69 1.17 -10.30 4.43
N ASP A 70 1.50 -10.05 5.69
CA ASP A 70 1.61 -11.10 6.68
C ASP A 70 0.26 -11.26 7.40
N HIS A 71 -0.06 -12.48 7.84
CA HIS A 71 -1.38 -12.97 8.30
C HIS A 71 -2.08 -12.18 9.44
N LYS A 72 -1.58 -11.01 9.85
CA LYS A 72 -2.09 -10.20 10.95
C LYS A 72 -2.58 -8.80 10.55
N GLU A 73 -2.39 -8.35 9.32
CA GLU A 73 -2.82 -7.01 8.92
C GLU A 73 -4.21 -6.99 8.30
N ASP A 74 -5.12 -6.22 8.90
CA ASP A 74 -6.45 -5.97 8.36
C ASP A 74 -6.35 -4.99 7.17
N MET A 75 -6.69 -5.49 5.98
CA MET A 75 -6.73 -4.76 4.71
C MET A 75 -8.15 -4.71 4.13
N ALA A 76 -9.19 -4.88 4.96
CA ALA A 76 -10.59 -4.83 4.53
C ALA A 76 -10.90 -3.52 3.80
N MET A 77 -10.45 -2.37 4.32
CA MET A 77 -10.64 -1.07 3.69
C MET A 77 -10.11 -1.01 2.24
N VAL A 78 -8.94 -1.61 1.96
CA VAL A 78 -8.35 -1.62 0.62
C VAL A 78 -9.17 -2.51 -0.31
N SER A 79 -9.60 -3.67 0.18
CA SER A 79 -10.44 -4.62 -0.56
C SER A 79 -11.81 -4.01 -0.89
N ASP A 80 -12.47 -3.41 0.09
CA ASP A 80 -13.81 -2.83 -0.05
C ASP A 80 -13.83 -1.65 -1.04
N LEU A 81 -12.78 -0.83 -1.05
CA LEU A 81 -12.67 0.28 -1.98
C LEU A 81 -12.41 -0.19 -3.41
N HIS A 82 -11.59 -1.22 -3.63
CA HIS A 82 -11.44 -1.83 -4.96
C HIS A 82 -12.74 -2.45 -5.46
N ALA A 83 -13.48 -3.15 -4.59
CA ALA A 83 -14.77 -3.70 -4.92
C ALA A 83 -15.79 -2.60 -5.25
N SER A 84 -15.84 -1.53 -4.46
CA SER A 84 -16.75 -0.38 -4.67
C SER A 84 -16.42 0.38 -5.94
N ALA A 85 -15.15 0.45 -6.34
CA ALA A 85 -14.71 1.03 -7.60
C ALA A 85 -15.00 0.14 -8.81
N GLY A 86 -15.50 -1.09 -8.61
CA GLY A 86 -15.84 -2.03 -9.69
C GLY A 86 -14.68 -2.87 -10.20
N PHE A 87 -13.53 -2.86 -9.51
CA PHE A 87 -12.32 -3.58 -9.91
C PHE A 87 -11.73 -4.43 -8.76
N PRO A 88 -12.51 -5.34 -8.14
CA PRO A 88 -12.04 -6.15 -7.01
C PRO A 88 -10.80 -6.99 -7.35
N GLU A 89 -10.65 -7.43 -8.60
CA GLU A 89 -9.52 -8.25 -9.07
C GLU A 89 -8.19 -7.50 -9.15
N ARG A 90 -8.22 -6.17 -9.10
CA ARG A 90 -7.03 -5.32 -9.17
C ARG A 90 -6.29 -5.20 -7.85
N PHE A 91 -6.90 -5.63 -6.73
CA PHE A 91 -6.21 -5.79 -5.47
C PHE A 91 -5.84 -7.26 -5.25
N ARG A 92 -4.54 -7.54 -5.09
CA ARG A 92 -4.01 -8.88 -4.82
C ARG A 92 -3.14 -8.84 -3.59
N GLN A 93 -3.52 -9.65 -2.61
CA GLN A 93 -2.66 -9.98 -1.48
C GLN A 93 -1.74 -11.12 -1.91
N ILE A 94 -0.43 -10.90 -1.80
CA ILE A 94 0.61 -11.87 -2.20
C ILE A 94 1.49 -12.20 -1.00
N LYS A 95 2.14 -13.36 -1.05
CA LYS A 95 3.15 -13.72 -0.06
C LYS A 95 4.51 -13.14 -0.42
N LEU A 96 5.39 -13.00 0.57
CA LEU A 96 6.76 -12.51 0.34
C LEU A 96 7.54 -13.37 -0.67
N GLU A 97 7.32 -14.68 -0.67
CA GLU A 97 7.93 -15.63 -1.62
C GLU A 97 7.53 -15.37 -3.10
N GLU A 98 6.38 -14.73 -3.31
CA GLU A 98 5.86 -14.40 -4.64
C GLU A 98 6.27 -13.00 -5.12
N LEU A 99 6.89 -12.19 -4.23
CA LEU A 99 7.23 -10.79 -4.48
C LEU A 99 8.09 -10.61 -5.73
N THR A 100 9.16 -11.39 -5.86
CA THR A 100 10.07 -11.30 -7.02
C THR A 100 9.34 -11.58 -8.33
N LYS A 101 8.45 -12.58 -8.33
CA LYS A 101 7.64 -12.92 -9.50
C LYS A 101 6.68 -11.77 -9.85
N ALA A 102 6.02 -11.19 -8.85
CA ALA A 102 5.09 -10.08 -9.01
C ALA A 102 5.75 -8.76 -9.45
N ILE A 103 7.04 -8.57 -9.17
CA ILE A 103 7.81 -7.42 -9.66
C ILE A 103 8.23 -7.64 -11.11
N LEU A 104 8.70 -8.85 -11.46
CA LEU A 104 9.21 -9.16 -12.81
C LEU A 104 8.09 -9.37 -13.84
N HIS A 105 6.89 -9.77 -13.38
CA HIS A 105 5.72 -9.99 -14.22
C HIS A 105 4.53 -9.18 -13.67
N PRO A 106 4.56 -7.84 -13.84
CA PRO A 106 3.61 -6.92 -13.23
C PRO A 106 2.14 -7.17 -13.65
#